data_AF-A0A946VCW1-F1
#
_entry.id   AF-A0A946VCW1-F1
#
_cell.length_a   1.000
_cell.length_b   1.000
_cell.length_c   1.000
_cell.angle_alpha   90.00
_cell.angle_beta   90.00
_cell.angle_gamma   90.00
#
_symmetry.space_group_name_H-M   'P 1'
#
loop_
_entity.id
_entity.type
_entity.pdbx_description
1 polymer ?
#
loop_
_entity_poly.entity_id
_entity_poly.type
_entity_poly.pdbx_seq_one_letter_code
_entity_poly.pdbx_strand_id
1 'polypeptide(L)'
;MTIRPIPLPFLSNYIKDQLDNRFHAYYVDFDDAQTRWRPIKGTLEIHLNSTRALDYGDNVLASIPKVLAEVRTKSIFNDHLMLQNLEFQNPRISFIRTTGGALKFDIGNSDDGSSGRVLETILIYMVTAPTTLTAINESLTDLRIVSSDLTLGDEITGSLLHAPNANITLMPNNEGIGCAYDFKVFARGEYLHISGDCLYKTASEEFSLLVNLDEVRPALLTEISPQFSYLTPLEVRLSGEVRLELDKLLAVKQVEFNLTSGSGSLEVTDYLGKNLDINTLHIAGKALNNFSHIEFDNVMVQLDEAKAEASGLFLTDNENLDFKLNTFISGTLITSLLPRWFAYLETDNLDCLNSSPSNIYKQSSLAIDGIYNLKQNQINALGNISCLDQKLADNDVNHSVNKNLATKIENMQKFSMDGAIDAPNLTTIQ
;
A
#
# COMPACT_ATOMS: atom_id res chain seq x y z
N MET A 1 -12.44 42.76 1.88
CA MET A 1 -13.28 43.23 0.76
C MET A 1 -13.48 42.04 -0.18
N THR A 2 -14.63 41.37 -0.12
CA THR A 2 -14.94 40.19 -0.96
C THR A 2 -15.47 40.68 -2.30
N ILE A 3 -14.62 40.62 -3.34
CA ILE A 3 -15.04 40.89 -4.72
C ILE A 3 -15.88 39.68 -5.16
N ARG A 4 -17.14 39.93 -5.56
CA ARG A 4 -18.03 38.88 -6.06
C ARG A 4 -17.50 38.35 -7.41
N PRO A 5 -17.68 37.05 -7.73
CA PRO A 5 -17.32 36.52 -9.04
C PRO A 5 -17.95 37.33 -10.16
N ILE A 6 -17.17 37.61 -11.21
CA ILE A 6 -17.63 38.36 -12.39
C ILE A 6 -17.86 37.34 -13.51
N PRO A 7 -19.09 37.15 -14.01
CA PRO A 7 -19.35 36.36 -15.20
C PRO A 7 -18.65 37.01 -16.39
N LEU A 8 -17.86 36.25 -17.14
CA LEU A 8 -17.19 36.75 -18.33
C LEU A 8 -17.56 35.90 -19.55
N PRO A 9 -18.78 36.03 -20.09
CA PRO A 9 -19.20 35.27 -21.27
C PRO A 9 -18.30 35.53 -22.50
N PHE A 10 -17.61 36.67 -22.55
CA PHE A 10 -16.64 36.97 -23.60
C PHE A 10 -15.29 36.23 -23.44
N LEU A 11 -14.93 35.82 -22.22
CA LEU A 11 -13.70 35.04 -21.99
C LEU A 11 -13.94 33.55 -22.23
N SER A 12 -15.18 33.08 -22.16
CA SER A 12 -15.51 31.66 -22.33
C SER A 12 -15.00 31.11 -23.65
N ASN A 13 -15.22 31.79 -24.77
CA ASN A 13 -14.73 31.35 -26.08
C ASN A 13 -13.20 31.37 -26.15
N TYR A 14 -12.56 32.42 -25.62
CA TYR A 14 -11.10 32.49 -25.55
C TYR A 14 -10.50 31.35 -24.70
N ILE A 15 -11.13 31.03 -23.56
CA ILE A 15 -10.71 29.92 -22.70
C ILE A 15 -10.87 28.58 -23.45
N LYS A 16 -11.99 28.37 -24.15
CA LYS A 16 -12.19 27.16 -24.98
C LYS A 16 -11.11 27.05 -26.04
N ASP A 17 -10.91 28.10 -26.84
CA ASP A 17 -9.88 28.12 -27.89
C ASP A 17 -8.48 27.84 -27.34
N GLN A 18 -8.13 28.38 -26.18
CA GLN A 18 -6.81 28.16 -25.55
C GLN A 18 -6.65 26.74 -25.00
N LEU A 19 -7.72 26.15 -24.43
CA LEU A 19 -7.70 24.78 -23.94
C LEU A 19 -7.64 23.78 -25.10
N ASP A 20 -8.43 23.99 -26.15
CA ASP A 20 -8.47 23.14 -27.34
C ASP A 20 -7.14 23.17 -28.11
N ASN A 21 -6.52 24.35 -28.22
CA ASN A 21 -5.18 24.49 -28.80
C ASN A 21 -4.08 23.82 -27.97
N ARG A 22 -4.30 23.59 -26.67
CA ARG A 22 -3.32 22.95 -25.78
C ARG A 22 -3.51 21.44 -25.73
N PHE A 23 -4.75 21.00 -25.63
CA PHE A 23 -5.12 19.59 -25.57
C PHE A 23 -5.54 19.12 -26.95
N HIS A 24 -4.62 19.12 -27.92
CA HIS A 24 -4.91 18.78 -29.32
C HIS A 24 -5.68 17.45 -29.54
N ALA A 25 -5.72 16.55 -28.56
CA ALA A 25 -6.47 15.30 -28.66
C ALA A 25 -7.95 15.41 -28.24
N TYR A 26 -8.36 16.51 -27.57
CA TYR A 26 -9.66 16.66 -26.93
C TYR A 26 -10.20 18.09 -27.00
N TYR A 27 -11.52 18.23 -26.99
CA TYR A 27 -12.18 19.52 -26.82
C TYR A 27 -12.68 19.67 -25.38
N VAL A 28 -12.51 20.86 -24.80
CA VAL A 28 -13.01 21.14 -23.44
C VAL A 28 -14.27 21.99 -23.51
N ASP A 29 -15.39 21.40 -23.08
CA ASP A 29 -16.68 22.08 -23.00
C ASP A 29 -17.12 22.32 -21.54
N PHE A 30 -17.95 23.32 -21.32
CA PHE A 30 -18.50 23.69 -20.01
C PHE A 30 -19.76 24.55 -20.18
N ASP A 31 -20.67 24.48 -19.19
CA ASP A 31 -21.96 25.17 -19.24
C ASP A 31 -21.84 26.65 -18.83
N ASP A 32 -20.98 26.94 -17.85
CA ASP A 32 -20.77 28.29 -17.30
C ASP A 32 -19.31 28.50 -16.89
N ALA A 33 -18.84 29.74 -17.02
CA ALA A 33 -17.51 30.17 -16.60
C ALA A 33 -17.58 31.49 -15.82
N GLN A 34 -17.05 31.45 -14.60
CA GLN A 34 -16.96 32.60 -13.70
C GLN A 34 -15.51 32.87 -13.36
N THR A 35 -15.17 34.14 -13.09
CA THR A 35 -13.81 34.48 -12.70
C THR A 35 -13.75 35.25 -11.39
N ARG A 36 -12.65 35.05 -10.68
CA ARG A 36 -12.31 35.77 -9.47
C ARG A 36 -10.85 36.20 -9.51
N TRP A 37 -10.65 37.51 -9.48
CA TRP A 37 -9.31 38.09 -9.39
C TRP A 37 -8.72 37.89 -7.98
N ARG A 38 -7.48 37.37 -7.89
CA ARG A 38 -6.72 37.23 -6.64
C ARG A 38 -5.47 38.12 -6.67
N PRO A 39 -5.61 39.43 -6.37
CA PRO A 39 -4.53 40.43 -6.57
C PRO A 39 -3.27 40.11 -5.76
N ILE A 40 -3.44 39.61 -4.54
CA ILE A 40 -2.33 39.29 -3.63
C ILE A 40 -1.47 38.15 -4.18
N LYS A 41 -2.08 37.16 -4.84
CA LYS A 41 -1.36 36.04 -5.46
C LYS A 41 -0.90 36.33 -6.88
N GLY A 42 -1.37 37.42 -7.49
CA GLY A 42 -1.15 37.70 -8.91
C GLY A 42 -1.78 36.63 -9.82
N THR A 43 -2.86 35.98 -9.38
CA THR A 43 -3.56 34.93 -10.12
C THR A 43 -5.01 35.32 -10.45
N LEU A 44 -5.50 34.80 -11.58
CA LEU A 44 -6.90 34.81 -11.95
C LEU A 44 -7.43 33.40 -11.71
N GLU A 45 -8.45 33.27 -10.89
CA GLU A 45 -9.13 31.99 -10.67
C GLU A 45 -10.35 31.92 -11.59
N ILE A 46 -10.46 30.84 -12.35
CA ILE A 46 -11.54 30.56 -13.30
C ILE A 46 -12.32 29.36 -12.76
N HIS A 47 -13.62 29.51 -12.60
CA HIS A 47 -14.54 28.47 -12.14
C HIS A 47 -15.35 28.01 -13.35
N LEU A 48 -15.14 26.78 -13.78
CA LEU A 48 -15.88 26.13 -14.86
C LEU A 48 -16.88 25.16 -14.23
N ASN A 49 -18.15 25.28 -14.62
CA ASN A 49 -19.22 24.41 -14.14
C ASN A 49 -19.63 23.41 -15.24
N SER A 50 -19.91 22.17 -14.83
CA SER A 50 -20.27 21.06 -15.71
C SER A 50 -19.24 20.81 -16.82
N THR A 51 -17.96 20.76 -16.46
CA THR A 51 -16.87 20.61 -17.43
C THR A 51 -16.87 19.20 -18.04
N ARG A 52 -16.65 19.12 -19.35
CA ARG A 52 -16.59 17.89 -20.13
C ARG A 52 -15.36 17.91 -21.03
N ALA A 53 -14.64 16.79 -21.10
CA ALA A 53 -13.66 16.56 -22.17
C ALA A 53 -14.30 15.66 -23.23
N LEU A 54 -14.20 16.08 -24.49
CA LEU A 54 -14.81 15.43 -25.63
C LEU A 54 -13.72 14.94 -26.59
N ASP A 55 -13.94 13.82 -27.26
CA ASP A 55 -13.13 13.44 -28.42
C ASP A 55 -13.58 14.17 -29.71
N TYR A 56 -12.92 13.87 -30.84
CA TYR A 56 -13.28 14.42 -32.15
C TYR A 56 -14.63 13.97 -32.70
N GLY A 57 -15.26 12.96 -32.09
CA GLY A 57 -16.59 12.48 -32.43
C GLY A 57 -17.68 13.01 -31.50
N ASP A 58 -17.36 14.02 -30.68
CA ASP A 58 -18.23 14.58 -29.63
C ASP A 58 -18.61 13.58 -28.52
N ASN A 59 -17.86 12.48 -28.37
CA ASN A 59 -18.07 11.55 -27.27
C ASN A 59 -17.47 12.11 -25.98
N VAL A 60 -18.23 12.06 -24.90
CA VAL A 60 -17.75 12.48 -23.57
C VAL A 60 -16.78 11.45 -23.02
N LEU A 61 -15.51 11.84 -22.92
CA LEU A 61 -14.44 11.03 -22.36
C LEU A 61 -14.31 11.21 -20.84
N ALA A 62 -14.68 12.38 -20.33
CA ALA A 62 -14.55 12.74 -18.93
C ALA A 62 -15.55 13.83 -18.58
N SER A 63 -16.11 13.78 -17.36
CA SER A 63 -16.98 14.85 -16.85
C SER A 63 -16.70 15.16 -15.39
N ILE A 64 -16.55 16.46 -15.10
CA ILE A 64 -16.25 16.97 -13.77
C ILE A 64 -17.29 18.04 -13.43
N PRO A 65 -18.02 17.91 -12.30
CA PRO A 65 -19.08 18.86 -11.96
C PRO A 65 -18.59 20.30 -11.85
N LYS A 66 -17.37 20.49 -11.32
CA LYS A 66 -16.77 21.82 -11.21
C LYS A 66 -15.25 21.75 -11.24
N VAL A 67 -14.65 22.61 -12.06
CA VAL A 67 -13.20 22.77 -12.20
C VAL A 67 -12.82 24.19 -11.81
N LEU A 68 -11.83 24.33 -10.94
CA LEU A 68 -11.19 25.61 -10.66
C LEU A 68 -9.80 25.60 -11.29
N ALA A 69 -9.54 26.56 -12.14
CA ALA A 69 -8.25 26.78 -12.78
C ALA A 69 -7.65 28.08 -12.25
N GLU A 70 -6.46 28.02 -11.66
CA GLU A 70 -5.69 29.22 -11.33
C GLU A 70 -4.69 29.51 -12.45
N VAL A 71 -4.77 30.72 -13.02
CA VAL A 71 -3.92 31.17 -14.13
C VAL A 71 -3.05 32.35 -13.70
N ARG A 72 -1.78 32.38 -14.13
CA ARG A 72 -0.91 33.54 -13.89
C ARG A 72 -1.42 34.74 -14.67
N THR A 73 -1.66 35.85 -13.98
CA THR A 73 -2.26 37.04 -14.61
C THR A 73 -1.35 37.70 -15.63
N LYS A 74 -0.03 37.69 -15.39
CA LYS A 74 0.98 38.18 -16.34
C LYS A 74 1.00 37.40 -17.66
N SER A 75 0.60 36.13 -17.65
CA SER A 75 0.60 35.30 -18.86
C SER A 75 -0.50 35.70 -19.84
N ILE A 76 -1.68 36.07 -19.31
CA ILE A 76 -2.83 36.52 -20.10
C ILE A 76 -2.46 37.73 -20.96
N PHE A 77 -1.66 38.65 -20.43
CA PHE A 77 -1.20 39.84 -21.18
C PHE A 77 -0.17 39.54 -22.28
N ASN A 78 0.42 38.34 -22.26
CA ASN A 78 1.37 37.86 -23.27
C ASN A 78 0.73 36.87 -24.25
N ASP A 79 -0.61 36.85 -24.32
CA ASP A 79 -1.42 36.00 -25.22
C ASP A 79 -1.27 34.48 -25.00
N HIS A 80 -0.89 34.06 -23.80
CA HIS A 80 -0.80 32.64 -23.44
C HIS A 80 -1.41 32.42 -22.05
N LEU A 81 -2.32 31.45 -21.91
CA LEU A 81 -2.81 31.04 -20.59
C LEU A 81 -1.79 30.11 -19.90
N MET A 82 -1.15 30.59 -18.83
CA MET A 82 -0.31 29.75 -17.97
C MET A 82 -1.12 29.24 -16.78
N LEU A 83 -1.59 28.02 -16.94
CA LEU A 83 -2.27 27.26 -15.90
C LEU A 83 -1.28 26.88 -14.80
N GLN A 84 -1.55 27.31 -13.57
CA GLN A 84 -0.74 26.97 -12.40
C GLN A 84 -1.34 25.82 -11.63
N ASN A 85 -2.62 25.91 -11.28
CA ASN A 85 -3.28 24.94 -10.42
C ASN A 85 -4.60 24.53 -11.04
N LEU A 86 -4.93 23.25 -10.92
CA LEU A 86 -6.24 22.70 -11.27
C LEU A 86 -6.86 22.08 -10.02
N GLU A 87 -8.14 22.33 -9.80
CA GLU A 87 -8.91 21.67 -8.75
C GLU A 87 -10.21 21.11 -9.32
N PHE A 88 -10.39 19.80 -9.21
CA PHE A 88 -11.60 19.08 -9.57
C PHE A 88 -12.44 18.89 -8.31
N GLN A 89 -13.64 19.48 -8.29
CA GLN A 89 -14.54 19.42 -7.14
C GLN A 89 -15.65 18.40 -7.39
N ASN A 90 -15.79 17.48 -6.42
CA ASN A 90 -16.78 16.41 -6.41
C ASN A 90 -16.78 15.53 -7.69
N PRO A 91 -15.62 15.19 -8.29
CA PRO A 91 -15.65 14.25 -9.41
C PRO A 91 -16.06 12.86 -8.92
N ARG A 92 -16.74 12.11 -9.77
CA ARG A 92 -16.83 10.66 -9.61
C ARG A 92 -15.62 10.03 -10.27
N ILE A 93 -14.90 9.16 -9.59
CA ILE A 93 -13.71 8.50 -10.10
C ILE A 93 -13.83 7.01 -9.87
N SER A 94 -13.50 6.20 -10.88
CA SER A 94 -13.35 4.76 -10.70
C SER A 94 -12.04 4.25 -11.25
N PHE A 95 -11.39 3.40 -10.46
CA PHE A 95 -10.26 2.58 -10.86
C PHE A 95 -10.65 1.12 -10.72
N ILE A 96 -10.73 0.39 -11.83
CA ILE A 96 -11.16 -1.01 -11.83
C ILE A 96 -10.11 -1.86 -12.54
N ARG A 97 -9.48 -2.77 -11.79
CA ARG A 97 -8.66 -3.81 -12.39
C ARG A 97 -9.58 -4.85 -13.02
N THR A 98 -9.35 -5.11 -14.30
CA THR A 98 -10.15 -6.06 -15.08
C THR A 98 -9.65 -7.48 -14.94
N THR A 99 -10.49 -8.47 -15.29
CA THR A 99 -10.06 -9.87 -15.37
C THR A 99 -8.93 -10.12 -16.36
N GLY A 100 -8.77 -9.24 -17.36
CA GLY A 100 -7.67 -9.28 -18.33
C GLY A 100 -6.36 -8.65 -17.82
N GLY A 101 -6.34 -8.14 -16.58
CA GLY A 101 -5.17 -7.46 -16.00
C GLY A 101 -5.00 -6.00 -16.42
N ALA A 102 -5.87 -5.48 -17.30
CA ALA A 102 -5.90 -4.05 -17.63
C ALA A 102 -6.55 -3.24 -16.51
N LEU A 103 -6.14 -1.98 -16.36
CA LEU A 103 -6.76 -1.01 -15.47
C LEU A 103 -7.73 -0.13 -16.27
N LYS A 104 -9.01 -0.13 -15.89
CA LYS A 104 -10.00 0.84 -16.35
C LYS A 104 -9.97 2.05 -15.42
N PHE A 105 -9.87 3.24 -16.01
CA PHE A 105 -9.97 4.50 -15.29
C PHE A 105 -11.07 5.35 -15.91
N ASP A 106 -11.97 5.83 -15.05
CA ASP A 106 -13.04 6.75 -15.44
C ASP A 106 -13.15 7.94 -14.50
N ILE A 107 -13.54 9.08 -15.08
CA ILE A 107 -13.91 10.29 -14.34
C ILE A 107 -15.24 10.85 -14.87
N GLY A 108 -16.25 10.85 -14.01
CA GLY A 108 -17.61 11.28 -14.35
C GLY A 108 -18.55 10.10 -14.53
N ASN A 109 -19.32 10.09 -15.61
CA ASN A 109 -20.33 9.07 -15.91
C ASN A 109 -19.98 8.25 -17.19
N SER A 110 -18.73 8.27 -17.63
CA SER A 110 -18.25 7.33 -18.62
C SER A 110 -17.94 6.03 -17.88
N ASP A 111 -18.62 4.92 -18.21
CA ASP A 111 -18.37 3.61 -17.59
C ASP A 111 -17.55 2.70 -18.54
N ASP A 112 -16.83 3.30 -19.49
CA ASP A 112 -16.16 2.60 -20.59
C ASP A 112 -14.62 2.61 -20.51
N GLY A 113 -14.03 3.25 -19.49
CA GLY A 113 -12.59 3.40 -19.31
C GLY A 113 -11.95 4.44 -20.24
N SER A 114 -12.75 5.22 -20.98
CA SER A 114 -12.25 6.17 -21.98
C SER A 114 -11.53 7.37 -21.36
N SER A 115 -11.79 7.67 -20.09
CA SER A 115 -11.13 8.76 -19.37
C SER A 115 -9.63 8.54 -19.16
N GLY A 116 -9.14 7.29 -19.26
CA GLY A 116 -7.72 6.97 -19.07
C GLY A 116 -6.78 7.83 -19.91
N ARG A 117 -7.19 8.12 -21.15
CA ARG A 117 -6.41 8.95 -22.09
C ARG A 117 -6.38 10.43 -21.70
N VAL A 118 -7.44 10.92 -21.06
CA VAL A 118 -7.51 12.30 -20.54
C VAL A 118 -6.58 12.44 -19.34
N LEU A 119 -6.61 11.47 -18.41
CA LEU A 119 -5.70 11.44 -17.26
C LEU A 119 -4.24 11.37 -17.73
N GLU A 120 -3.91 10.47 -18.64
CA GLU A 120 -2.56 10.33 -19.21
C GLU A 120 -2.04 11.66 -19.75
N THR A 121 -2.87 12.41 -20.47
CA THR A 121 -2.49 13.71 -21.04
C THR A 121 -2.20 14.75 -19.96
N ILE A 122 -2.99 14.76 -18.87
CA ILE A 122 -2.73 15.64 -17.72
C ILE A 122 -1.44 15.24 -17.02
N LEU A 123 -1.19 13.95 -16.82
CA LEU A 123 0.03 13.44 -16.19
C LEU A 123 1.26 13.77 -17.04
N ILE A 124 1.20 13.62 -18.36
CA ILE A 124 2.25 14.06 -19.29
C ILE A 124 2.51 15.56 -19.14
N TYR A 125 1.45 16.38 -19.04
CA TYR A 125 1.58 17.83 -18.85
C TYR A 125 2.24 18.20 -17.50
N MET A 126 2.10 17.36 -16.48
CA MET A 126 2.77 17.53 -15.18
C MET A 126 4.23 17.09 -15.21
N VAL A 127 4.53 16.01 -15.92
CA VAL A 127 5.87 15.39 -15.97
C VAL A 127 6.79 16.06 -16.96
N THR A 128 6.25 16.70 -18.00
CA THR A 128 7.04 17.36 -19.04
C THR A 128 7.93 18.44 -18.42
N ALA A 129 9.14 18.01 -18.06
CA ALA A 129 10.15 18.82 -17.43
C ALA A 129 10.46 19.99 -18.37
N PRO A 130 10.28 21.21 -17.88
CA PRO A 130 10.77 22.39 -18.56
C PRO A 130 12.25 22.28 -18.88
N THR A 131 12.59 22.15 -20.15
CA THR A 131 14.00 22.19 -20.59
C THR A 131 14.59 23.60 -20.53
N THR A 132 13.79 24.60 -20.14
CA THR A 132 14.17 26.00 -20.00
C THR A 132 13.61 26.62 -18.71
N LEU A 133 14.32 27.60 -18.13
CA LEU A 133 13.84 28.41 -17.00
C LEU A 133 12.50 29.12 -17.27
N THR A 134 12.18 29.36 -18.55
CA THR A 134 10.90 29.90 -18.98
C THR A 134 9.80 28.86 -18.75
N ALA A 135 9.99 27.62 -19.21
CA ALA A 135 9.01 26.56 -19.05
C ALA A 135 8.80 26.16 -17.56
N ILE A 136 9.78 26.37 -16.66
CA ILE A 136 9.64 26.10 -15.20
C ILE A 136 8.54 26.98 -14.59
N ASN A 137 8.32 28.16 -15.17
CA ASN A 137 7.28 29.08 -14.73
C ASN A 137 5.92 28.82 -15.41
N GLU A 138 5.86 27.86 -16.35
CA GLU A 138 4.73 27.55 -17.26
C GLU A 138 4.06 26.20 -17.01
N SER A 139 4.65 25.33 -16.18
CA SER A 139 4.12 24.00 -15.84
C SER A 139 3.00 24.04 -14.79
N LEU A 140 2.11 23.05 -14.86
CA LEU A 140 1.11 22.79 -13.81
C LEU A 140 1.84 22.48 -12.49
N THR A 141 1.59 23.26 -11.46
CA THR A 141 2.22 23.15 -10.15
C THR A 141 1.52 22.12 -9.26
N ASP A 142 0.19 22.08 -9.29
CA ASP A 142 -0.59 21.03 -8.65
C ASP A 142 -1.94 20.77 -9.35
N LEU A 143 -2.36 19.50 -9.30
CA LEU A 143 -3.73 19.08 -9.59
C LEU A 143 -4.34 18.52 -8.31
N ARG A 144 -5.48 19.07 -7.90
CA ARG A 144 -6.22 18.68 -6.72
C ARG A 144 -7.54 18.05 -7.12
N ILE A 145 -7.86 16.94 -6.51
CA ILE A 145 -9.16 16.28 -6.56
C ILE A 145 -9.73 16.42 -5.15
N VAL A 146 -10.86 17.11 -5.03
CA VAL A 146 -11.44 17.49 -3.75
C VAL A 146 -12.83 16.89 -3.63
N SER A 147 -13.06 16.19 -2.51
CA SER A 147 -14.35 15.56 -2.19
C SER A 147 -14.86 14.63 -3.29
N SER A 148 -13.97 13.85 -3.91
CA SER A 148 -14.37 12.92 -4.95
C SER A 148 -15.16 11.75 -4.39
N ASP A 149 -16.04 11.23 -5.23
CA ASP A 149 -16.72 9.96 -5.03
C ASP A 149 -15.87 8.87 -5.70
N LEU A 150 -14.99 8.23 -4.92
CA LEU A 150 -13.98 7.30 -5.41
C LEU A 150 -14.47 5.85 -5.29
N THR A 151 -14.37 5.11 -6.39
CA THR A 151 -14.60 3.67 -6.45
C THR A 151 -13.31 2.96 -6.83
N LEU A 152 -12.88 2.00 -6.02
CA LEU A 152 -11.76 1.11 -6.33
C LEU A 152 -12.31 -0.31 -6.49
N GLY A 153 -12.04 -0.95 -7.62
CA GLY A 153 -12.57 -2.28 -7.93
C GLY A 153 -11.49 -3.23 -8.43
N ASP A 154 -11.69 -4.52 -8.17
CA ASP A 154 -10.92 -5.59 -8.74
C ASP A 154 -11.86 -6.71 -9.20
N GLU A 155 -12.04 -6.83 -10.52
CA GLU A 155 -12.90 -7.84 -11.13
C GLU A 155 -12.37 -9.27 -10.91
N ILE A 156 -11.07 -9.45 -10.58
CA ILE A 156 -10.49 -10.76 -10.32
C ILE A 156 -10.93 -11.30 -8.96
N THR A 157 -10.90 -10.43 -7.95
CA THR A 157 -11.28 -10.79 -6.57
C THR A 157 -12.75 -10.54 -6.27
N GLY A 158 -13.43 -9.75 -7.11
CA GLY A 158 -14.80 -9.28 -6.88
C GLY A 158 -14.89 -8.16 -5.84
N SER A 159 -13.75 -7.62 -5.39
CA SER A 159 -13.71 -6.54 -4.41
C SER A 159 -14.16 -5.21 -5.03
N LEU A 160 -14.96 -4.46 -4.27
CA LEU A 160 -15.39 -3.10 -4.62
C LEU A 160 -15.39 -2.24 -3.37
N LEU A 161 -14.50 -1.25 -3.34
CA LEU A 161 -14.35 -0.30 -2.24
C LEU A 161 -14.92 1.05 -2.68
N HIS A 162 -15.75 1.60 -1.81
CA HIS A 162 -16.35 2.91 -2.01
C HIS A 162 -15.80 3.90 -0.97
N ALA A 163 -15.24 5.00 -1.47
CA ALA A 163 -14.58 6.03 -0.69
C ALA A 163 -15.20 7.41 -0.98
N PRO A 164 -16.26 7.81 -0.26
CA PRO A 164 -16.85 9.12 -0.43
C PRO A 164 -15.93 10.20 0.14
N ASN A 165 -15.97 11.38 -0.49
CA ASN A 165 -15.20 12.57 -0.08
C ASN A 165 -13.67 12.38 -0.11
N ALA A 166 -13.17 11.54 -1.03
CA ALA A 166 -11.74 11.34 -1.20
C ALA A 166 -11.04 12.62 -1.68
N ASN A 167 -9.84 12.86 -1.16
CA ASN A 167 -8.99 13.98 -1.56
C ASN A 167 -7.68 13.44 -2.09
N ILE A 168 -7.26 13.91 -3.26
CA ILE A 168 -6.01 13.53 -3.90
C ILE A 168 -5.33 14.80 -4.40
N THR A 169 -4.04 14.95 -4.13
CA THR A 169 -3.22 16.03 -4.68
C THR A 169 -2.11 15.40 -5.50
N LEU A 170 -1.91 15.86 -6.72
CA LEU A 170 -0.85 15.45 -7.63
C LEU A 170 0.06 16.66 -7.83
N MET A 171 1.37 16.45 -7.81
CA MET A 171 2.38 17.49 -7.94
C MET A 171 3.55 16.98 -8.79
N PRO A 172 4.16 17.81 -9.65
CA PRO A 172 5.40 17.44 -10.32
C PRO A 172 6.48 17.11 -9.29
N ASN A 173 7.27 16.09 -9.58
CA ASN A 173 8.40 15.65 -8.78
C ASN A 173 9.62 15.46 -9.70
N ASN A 174 10.83 15.59 -9.16
CA ASN A 174 12.08 15.43 -9.92
C ASN A 174 12.23 14.03 -10.56
N GLU A 175 11.54 13.01 -10.03
CA GLU A 175 11.53 11.64 -10.54
C GLU A 175 10.25 11.27 -11.30
N GLY A 176 9.25 12.17 -11.32
CA GLY A 176 7.98 11.97 -12.02
C GLY A 176 6.84 12.76 -11.39
N ILE A 177 5.86 12.08 -10.78
CA ILE A 177 4.66 12.70 -10.18
C ILE A 177 4.52 12.27 -8.73
N GLY A 178 4.63 13.21 -7.81
CA GLY A 178 4.27 12.99 -6.41
C GLY A 178 2.76 13.08 -6.22
N CYS A 179 2.20 12.31 -5.30
CA CYS A 179 0.84 12.49 -4.83
C CYS A 179 0.72 12.41 -3.32
N ALA A 180 -0.35 13.00 -2.80
CA ALA A 180 -0.84 12.80 -1.45
C ALA A 180 -2.33 12.45 -1.52
N TYR A 181 -2.78 11.51 -0.71
CA TYR A 181 -4.16 11.05 -0.69
C TYR A 181 -4.69 10.93 0.73
N ASP A 182 -5.98 11.20 0.88
CA ASP A 182 -6.72 11.05 2.13
C ASP A 182 -8.17 10.68 1.81
N PHE A 183 -8.60 9.50 2.27
CA PHE A 183 -9.97 9.05 2.08
C PHE A 183 -10.38 8.02 3.14
N LYS A 184 -11.69 7.78 3.23
CA LYS A 184 -12.26 6.80 4.15
C LYS A 184 -13.11 5.81 3.37
N VAL A 185 -12.91 4.53 3.61
CA VAL A 185 -13.70 3.45 3.05
C VAL A 185 -14.66 2.94 4.11
N PHE A 186 -15.93 2.74 3.78
CA PHE A 186 -16.89 2.13 4.71
C PHE A 186 -16.94 0.62 4.48
N ALA A 187 -16.61 -0.16 5.50
CA ALA A 187 -16.56 -1.61 5.44
C ALA A 187 -17.00 -2.22 6.77
N ARG A 188 -17.89 -3.22 6.73
CA ARG A 188 -18.44 -3.93 7.91
C ARG A 188 -18.92 -3.02 9.05
N GLY A 189 -19.56 -1.89 8.72
CA GLY A 189 -20.10 -0.96 9.71
C GLY A 189 -19.11 0.07 10.24
N GLU A 190 -17.87 0.08 9.76
CA GLU A 190 -16.82 0.99 10.21
C GLU A 190 -16.10 1.70 9.07
N TYR A 191 -15.48 2.84 9.39
CA TYR A 191 -14.66 3.59 8.44
C TYR A 191 -13.19 3.21 8.61
N LEU A 192 -12.59 2.72 7.52
CA LEU A 192 -11.16 2.57 7.37
C LEU A 192 -10.59 3.88 6.78
N HIS A 193 -9.80 4.62 7.57
CA HIS A 193 -9.08 5.79 7.08
C HIS A 193 -7.79 5.35 6.39
N ILE A 194 -7.64 5.76 5.13
CA ILE A 194 -6.47 5.50 4.30
C ILE A 194 -5.88 6.85 3.90
N SER A 195 -4.62 7.08 4.27
CA SER A 195 -3.91 8.30 3.91
C SER A 195 -2.45 8.03 3.65
N GLY A 196 -1.79 8.93 2.94
CA GLY A 196 -0.35 8.91 2.74
C GLY A 196 0.09 9.54 1.44
N ASP A 197 1.24 9.11 0.97
CA ASP A 197 1.94 9.71 -0.16
C ASP A 197 2.19 8.68 -1.25
N CYS A 198 2.32 9.13 -2.49
CA CYS A 198 2.73 8.29 -3.60
C CYS A 198 3.73 9.00 -4.52
N LEU A 199 4.49 8.21 -5.28
CA LEU A 199 5.39 8.68 -6.32
C LEU A 199 5.27 7.77 -7.53
N TYR A 200 4.83 8.33 -8.65
CA TYR A 200 4.96 7.67 -9.96
C TYR A 200 6.30 8.08 -10.58
N LYS A 201 7.19 7.10 -10.77
CA LYS A 201 8.51 7.28 -11.37
C LYS A 201 8.43 7.08 -12.87
N THR A 202 8.68 8.13 -13.64
CA THR A 202 8.47 8.07 -15.09
C THR A 202 9.57 7.30 -15.82
N ALA A 203 10.77 7.22 -15.24
CA ALA A 203 11.89 6.48 -15.81
C ALA A 203 11.72 4.96 -15.72
N SER A 204 11.12 4.46 -14.63
CA SER A 204 10.87 3.03 -14.42
C SER A 204 9.42 2.60 -14.65
N GLU A 205 8.49 3.55 -14.82
CA GLU A 205 7.04 3.30 -14.89
C GLU A 205 6.52 2.56 -13.63
N GLU A 206 7.04 2.94 -12.45
CA GLU A 206 6.71 2.31 -11.17
C GLU A 206 6.02 3.29 -10.22
N PHE A 207 5.19 2.74 -9.32
CA PHE A 207 4.57 3.50 -8.23
C PHE A 207 5.17 3.10 -6.89
N SER A 208 5.61 4.07 -6.12
CA SER A 208 5.94 3.92 -4.70
C SER A 208 4.80 4.53 -3.89
N LEU A 209 4.15 3.77 -3.00
CA LEU A 209 3.07 4.25 -2.14
C LEU A 209 3.48 4.08 -0.68
N LEU A 210 3.30 5.13 0.13
CA LEU A 210 3.33 5.06 1.58
C LEU A 210 1.89 5.16 2.08
N VAL A 211 1.40 4.13 2.75
CA VAL A 211 0.08 4.06 3.38
C VAL A 211 0.26 4.16 4.90
N ASN A 212 -0.41 5.13 5.51
CA ASN A 212 -0.54 5.24 6.95
C ASN A 212 -1.82 4.56 7.40
N LEU A 213 -1.68 3.64 8.35
CA LEU A 213 -2.79 2.96 9.01
C LEU A 213 -3.00 3.55 10.40
N ASP A 214 -4.25 3.87 10.72
CA ASP A 214 -4.66 4.38 12.03
C ASP A 214 -5.77 3.49 12.60
N GLU A 215 -5.47 2.80 13.69
CA GLU A 215 -6.40 1.95 14.45
C GLU A 215 -7.20 0.92 13.60
N VAL A 216 -6.58 0.35 12.58
CA VAL A 216 -7.22 -0.55 11.61
C VAL A 216 -7.41 -1.96 12.16
N ARG A 217 -8.63 -2.48 12.10
CA ARG A 217 -8.87 -3.90 12.39
C ARG A 217 -8.46 -4.79 11.21
N PRO A 218 -7.62 -5.81 11.40
CA PRO A 218 -7.21 -6.71 10.33
C PRO A 218 -8.36 -7.36 9.56
N ALA A 219 -9.47 -7.69 10.25
CA ALA A 219 -10.65 -8.25 9.61
C ALA A 219 -11.26 -7.35 8.51
N LEU A 220 -11.07 -6.03 8.56
CA LEU A 220 -11.54 -5.10 7.52
C LEU A 220 -10.74 -5.22 6.22
N LEU A 221 -9.50 -5.73 6.27
CA LEU A 221 -8.68 -5.93 5.07
C LEU A 221 -9.26 -7.00 4.15
N THR A 222 -10.12 -7.89 4.66
CA THR A 222 -10.84 -8.89 3.85
C THR A 222 -11.79 -8.27 2.82
N GLU A 223 -12.24 -7.04 3.05
CA GLU A 223 -13.07 -6.28 2.11
C GLU A 223 -12.22 -5.71 0.96
N ILE A 224 -10.93 -5.47 1.22
CA ILE A 224 -9.96 -5.07 0.19
C ILE A 224 -9.60 -6.28 -0.67
N SER A 225 -9.26 -7.40 -0.04
CA SER A 225 -9.03 -8.66 -0.74
C SER A 225 -9.36 -9.87 0.13
N PRO A 226 -10.12 -10.86 -0.39
CA PRO A 226 -10.43 -12.11 0.31
C PRO A 226 -9.18 -12.89 0.76
N GLN A 227 -8.03 -12.64 0.13
CA GLN A 227 -6.76 -13.28 0.50
C GLN A 227 -6.37 -12.99 1.95
N PHE A 228 -6.84 -11.88 2.54
CA PHE A 228 -6.53 -11.52 3.93
C PHE A 228 -7.42 -12.22 4.98
N SER A 229 -8.22 -13.19 4.57
CA SER A 229 -9.13 -13.93 5.47
C SER A 229 -8.40 -14.60 6.66
N TYR A 230 -7.14 -14.98 6.50
CA TYR A 230 -6.31 -15.53 7.58
C TYR A 230 -6.05 -14.55 8.73
N LEU A 231 -6.29 -13.24 8.53
CA LEU A 231 -6.16 -12.21 9.56
C LEU A 231 -7.43 -12.03 10.40
N THR A 232 -8.54 -12.65 10.02
CA THR A 232 -9.83 -12.51 10.74
C THR A 232 -9.73 -12.89 12.22
N PRO A 233 -9.00 -13.95 12.63
CA PRO A 233 -8.87 -14.30 14.05
C PRO A 233 -8.12 -13.25 14.91
N LEU A 234 -7.45 -12.27 14.29
CA LEU A 234 -6.66 -11.27 14.97
C LEU A 234 -7.50 -10.02 15.27
N GLU A 235 -8.04 -9.97 16.49
CA GLU A 235 -8.89 -8.88 17.00
C GLU A 235 -8.04 -7.82 17.72
N VAL A 236 -7.21 -7.12 16.95
CA VAL A 236 -6.41 -5.97 17.42
C VAL A 236 -6.66 -4.74 16.53
N ARG A 237 -6.24 -3.56 16.98
CA ARG A 237 -6.20 -2.35 16.15
C ARG A 237 -4.76 -2.05 15.75
N LEU A 238 -4.46 -2.18 14.46
CA LEU A 238 -3.14 -1.96 13.88
C LEU A 238 -2.96 -0.49 13.48
N SER A 239 -1.82 0.09 13.86
CA SER A 239 -1.38 1.41 13.42
C SER A 239 0.06 1.34 12.95
N GLY A 240 0.42 2.12 11.94
CA GLY A 240 1.78 2.16 11.40
C GLY A 240 1.84 2.47 9.92
N GLU A 241 2.95 2.08 9.29
CA GLU A 241 3.23 2.38 7.90
C GLU A 241 3.31 1.10 7.07
N VAL A 242 2.76 1.16 5.86
CA VAL A 242 2.94 0.16 4.81
C VAL A 242 3.48 0.86 3.56
N ARG A 243 4.63 0.41 3.05
CA ARG A 243 5.19 0.89 1.78
C ARG A 243 4.96 -0.14 0.70
N LEU A 244 4.41 0.26 -0.43
CA LEU A 244 4.19 -0.59 -1.59
C LEU A 244 5.00 -0.09 -2.77
N GLU A 245 5.70 -1.00 -3.45
CA GLU A 245 6.24 -0.77 -4.78
C GLU A 245 5.42 -1.56 -5.78
N LEU A 246 4.82 -0.87 -6.74
CA LEU A 246 3.95 -1.42 -7.78
C LEU A 246 4.56 -1.16 -9.16
N ASP A 247 4.28 -2.06 -10.11
CA ASP A 247 4.55 -1.78 -11.52
C ASP A 247 3.45 -0.91 -12.16
N LYS A 248 3.60 -0.60 -13.45
CA LYS A 248 2.63 0.18 -14.23
C LYS A 248 1.23 -0.44 -14.35
N LEU A 249 1.10 -1.73 -14.08
CA LEU A 249 -0.16 -2.46 -14.08
C LEU A 249 -0.74 -2.60 -12.65
N LEU A 250 -0.13 -1.91 -11.67
CA LEU A 250 -0.44 -1.97 -10.26
C LEU A 250 -0.22 -3.36 -9.63
N ALA A 251 0.62 -4.20 -10.25
CA ALA A 251 1.03 -5.45 -9.65
C ALA A 251 2.04 -5.19 -8.52
N VAL A 252 1.82 -5.84 -7.38
CA VAL A 252 2.66 -5.68 -6.19
C VAL A 252 4.01 -6.35 -6.37
N LYS A 253 5.08 -5.55 -6.45
CA LYS A 253 6.46 -6.05 -6.49
C LYS A 253 7.00 -6.28 -5.09
N GLN A 254 6.77 -5.30 -4.21
CA GLN A 254 7.25 -5.32 -2.84
C GLN A 254 6.26 -4.62 -1.92
N VAL A 255 6.12 -5.14 -0.71
CA VAL A 255 5.44 -4.52 0.41
C VAL A 255 6.41 -4.50 1.57
N GLU A 256 6.61 -3.37 2.22
CA GLU A 256 7.26 -3.29 3.52
C GLU A 256 6.22 -2.82 4.53
N PHE A 257 6.25 -3.38 5.74
CA PHE A 257 5.29 -3.01 6.77
C PHE A 257 5.99 -2.88 8.12
N ASN A 258 5.55 -1.92 8.91
CA ASN A 258 5.93 -1.74 10.29
C ASN A 258 4.69 -1.30 11.08
N LEU A 259 4.08 -2.27 11.75
CA LEU A 259 2.76 -2.17 12.34
C LEU A 259 2.82 -2.47 13.83
N THR A 260 2.05 -1.71 14.60
CA THR A 260 1.90 -1.89 16.04
C THR A 260 0.44 -2.02 16.42
N SER A 261 0.14 -2.68 17.53
CA SER A 261 -1.19 -2.68 18.14
C SER A 261 -1.14 -2.33 19.62
N GLY A 262 -2.24 -1.78 20.10
CA GLY A 262 -2.60 -1.82 21.52
C GLY A 262 -3.16 -3.18 21.91
N SER A 263 -3.95 -3.19 22.98
CA SER A 263 -4.57 -4.41 23.49
C SER A 263 -5.61 -4.99 22.53
N GLY A 264 -5.73 -6.30 22.50
CA GLY A 264 -6.74 -7.04 21.75
C GLY A 264 -6.67 -8.53 22.04
N SER A 265 -7.13 -9.36 21.11
CA SER A 265 -7.11 -10.81 21.28
C SER A 265 -6.82 -11.55 19.98
N LEU A 266 -6.27 -12.74 20.10
CA LEU A 266 -6.14 -13.69 19.00
C LEU A 266 -7.05 -14.90 19.27
N GLU A 267 -7.94 -15.17 18.33
CA GLU A 267 -8.82 -16.32 18.36
C GLU A 267 -8.07 -17.58 17.93
N VAL A 268 -7.67 -18.39 18.91
CA VAL A 268 -6.96 -19.66 18.72
C VAL A 268 -7.56 -20.75 19.61
N THR A 269 -8.85 -20.63 19.95
CA THR A 269 -9.54 -21.58 20.84
C THR A 269 -9.50 -23.01 20.30
N ASP A 270 -9.57 -23.20 18.98
CA ASP A 270 -9.49 -24.53 18.36
C ASP A 270 -8.14 -25.23 18.59
N TYR A 271 -7.07 -24.46 18.80
CA TYR A 271 -5.71 -24.97 18.98
C TYR A 271 -5.28 -24.99 20.45
N LEU A 272 -5.64 -23.95 21.21
CA LEU A 272 -5.18 -23.73 22.58
C LEU A 272 -6.28 -23.88 23.63
N GLY A 273 -7.54 -24.07 23.23
CA GLY A 273 -8.70 -24.16 24.13
C GLY A 273 -9.09 -22.84 24.80
N LYS A 274 -8.45 -21.72 24.42
CA LYS A 274 -8.76 -20.35 24.84
C LYS A 274 -8.24 -19.35 23.81
N ASN A 275 -8.79 -18.14 23.83
CA ASN A 275 -8.21 -17.00 23.14
C ASN A 275 -6.96 -16.52 23.87
N LEU A 276 -6.07 -15.88 23.13
CA LEU A 276 -4.88 -15.24 23.69
C LEU A 276 -5.11 -13.73 23.78
N ASP A 277 -5.04 -13.18 24.99
CA ASP A 277 -5.09 -11.75 25.22
C ASP A 277 -3.74 -11.13 24.84
N ILE A 278 -3.78 -10.22 23.88
CA ILE A 278 -2.61 -9.48 23.38
C ILE A 278 -2.62 -8.12 24.06
N ASN A 279 -1.52 -7.77 24.72
CA ASN A 279 -1.31 -6.45 25.30
C ASN A 279 -0.71 -5.49 24.27
N THR A 280 0.28 -5.96 23.52
CA THR A 280 0.88 -5.23 22.40
C THR A 280 1.34 -6.21 21.33
N LEU A 281 1.19 -5.82 20.07
CA LEU A 281 1.75 -6.50 18.92
C LEU A 281 2.68 -5.53 18.19
N HIS A 282 3.83 -5.99 17.72
CA HIS A 282 4.67 -5.28 16.77
C HIS A 282 5.05 -6.25 15.66
N ILE A 283 4.85 -5.85 14.41
CA ILE A 283 5.17 -6.66 13.23
C ILE A 283 5.92 -5.77 12.25
N ALA A 284 7.14 -6.15 11.93
CA ALA A 284 7.95 -5.53 10.89
C ALA A 284 8.46 -6.59 9.91
N GLY A 285 8.46 -6.26 8.63
CA GLY A 285 8.93 -7.15 7.59
C GLY A 285 8.63 -6.65 6.20
N LYS A 286 8.82 -7.55 5.22
CA LYS A 286 8.56 -7.29 3.82
C LYS A 286 8.00 -8.51 3.10
N ALA A 287 7.19 -8.28 2.09
CA ALA A 287 6.72 -9.28 1.14
C ALA A 287 7.19 -8.90 -0.26
N LEU A 288 7.60 -9.89 -1.04
CA LEU A 288 8.07 -9.74 -2.42
C LEU A 288 7.24 -10.61 -3.35
N ASN A 289 7.23 -10.26 -4.63
CA ASN A 289 6.69 -11.08 -5.71
C ASN A 289 5.25 -11.53 -5.42
N ASN A 290 4.34 -10.57 -5.21
CA ASN A 290 2.94 -10.84 -4.88
C ASN A 290 2.74 -11.82 -3.69
N PHE A 291 3.48 -11.60 -2.60
CA PHE A 291 3.42 -12.39 -1.36
C PHE A 291 3.93 -13.85 -1.45
N SER A 292 4.60 -14.24 -2.55
CA SER A 292 5.26 -15.55 -2.65
C SER A 292 6.51 -15.67 -1.77
N HIS A 293 7.08 -14.55 -1.35
CA HIS A 293 8.20 -14.48 -0.43
C HIS A 293 7.88 -13.47 0.65
N ILE A 294 7.83 -13.88 1.92
CA ILE A 294 7.54 -13.00 3.05
C ILE A 294 8.63 -13.18 4.09
N GLU A 295 9.34 -12.09 4.38
CA GLU A 295 10.35 -12.02 5.43
C GLU A 295 9.81 -11.18 6.58
N PHE A 296 9.82 -11.74 7.79
CA PHE A 296 9.53 -11.04 9.02
C PHE A 296 10.86 -10.70 9.70
N ASP A 297 11.18 -9.41 9.77
CA ASP A 297 12.35 -8.90 10.48
C ASP A 297 12.17 -9.10 12.00
N ASN A 298 10.97 -8.77 12.49
CA ASN A 298 10.59 -8.92 13.88
C ASN A 298 9.07 -8.99 14.04
N VAL A 299 8.60 -9.99 14.77
CA VAL A 299 7.25 -10.12 15.29
C VAL A 299 7.34 -10.21 16.80
N MET A 300 6.84 -9.23 17.52
CA MET A 300 6.83 -9.20 18.97
C MET A 300 5.40 -9.17 19.48
N VAL A 301 5.06 -10.15 20.32
CA VAL A 301 3.75 -10.27 20.96
C VAL A 301 3.95 -10.24 22.47
N GLN A 302 3.37 -9.23 23.12
CA GLN A 302 3.27 -9.18 24.57
C GLN A 302 1.90 -9.70 24.98
N LEU A 303 1.90 -10.72 25.82
CA LEU A 303 0.73 -11.27 26.52
C LEU A 303 0.79 -10.84 28.00
N ASP A 304 -0.16 -11.26 28.82
CA ASP A 304 -0.18 -10.91 30.26
C ASP A 304 1.06 -11.37 31.01
N GLU A 305 1.43 -12.65 30.87
CA GLU A 305 2.57 -13.22 31.59
C GLU A 305 3.62 -13.85 30.66
N ALA A 306 3.56 -13.54 29.37
CA ALA A 306 4.53 -14.02 28.40
C ALA A 306 4.83 -12.97 27.33
N LYS A 307 6.02 -13.08 26.75
CA LYS A 307 6.44 -12.33 25.58
C LYS A 307 7.01 -13.31 24.56
N ALA A 308 6.56 -13.21 23.32
CA ALA A 308 7.11 -13.93 22.19
C ALA A 308 7.76 -12.94 21.21
N GLU A 309 8.93 -13.28 20.72
CA GLU A 309 9.64 -12.59 19.64
C GLU A 309 9.93 -13.61 18.56
N ALA A 310 9.69 -13.27 17.29
CA ALA A 310 9.95 -14.15 16.17
C ALA A 310 10.51 -13.39 14.98
N SER A 311 11.30 -14.08 14.17
CA SER A 311 11.71 -13.64 12.84
C SER A 311 11.74 -14.85 11.92
N GLY A 312 11.61 -14.63 10.62
CA GLY A 312 11.60 -15.75 9.71
C GLY A 312 11.29 -15.41 8.27
N LEU A 313 11.32 -16.47 7.46
CA LEU A 313 11.07 -16.44 6.03
C LEU A 313 9.97 -17.44 5.71
N PHE A 314 9.02 -17.01 4.89
CA PHE A 314 8.01 -17.85 4.28
C PHE A 314 8.16 -17.76 2.75
N LEU A 315 8.18 -18.91 2.10
CA LEU A 315 8.17 -19.03 0.65
C LEU A 315 6.94 -19.84 0.27
N THR A 316 6.16 -19.39 -0.71
CA THR A 316 5.03 -20.17 -1.21
C THR A 316 5.10 -20.32 -2.72
N ASP A 317 4.96 -21.56 -3.17
CA ASP A 317 4.42 -21.87 -4.48
C ASP A 317 2.94 -22.26 -4.28
N ASN A 318 2.12 -22.27 -5.33
CA ASN A 318 0.67 -22.51 -5.22
C ASN A 318 0.25 -23.84 -4.54
N GLU A 319 1.21 -24.70 -4.16
CA GLU A 319 0.97 -25.99 -3.54
C GLU A 319 1.56 -26.09 -2.12
N ASN A 320 2.72 -25.46 -1.87
CA ASN A 320 3.48 -25.56 -0.64
C ASN A 320 3.82 -24.19 -0.05
N LEU A 321 3.89 -24.13 1.27
CA LEU A 321 4.42 -23.03 2.05
C LEU A 321 5.65 -23.54 2.81
N ASP A 322 6.84 -23.23 2.31
CA ASP A 322 8.09 -23.46 3.03
C ASP A 322 8.30 -22.34 4.03
N PHE A 323 8.78 -22.67 5.23
CA PHE A 323 9.01 -21.66 6.25
C PHE A 323 10.22 -21.96 7.12
N LYS A 324 10.91 -20.89 7.52
CA LYS A 324 12.00 -20.91 8.50
C LYS A 324 11.72 -19.87 9.56
N LEU A 325 11.54 -20.31 10.80
CA LEU A 325 11.16 -19.46 11.92
C LEU A 325 12.16 -19.59 13.04
N ASN A 326 12.62 -18.46 13.55
CA ASN A 326 13.29 -18.36 14.84
C ASN A 326 12.33 -17.68 15.80
N THR A 327 11.99 -18.35 16.89
CA THR A 327 11.07 -17.84 17.91
C THR A 327 11.76 -17.90 19.27
N PHE A 328 11.61 -16.84 20.05
CA PHE A 328 12.04 -16.74 21.43
C PHE A 328 10.83 -16.41 22.29
N ILE A 329 10.58 -17.20 23.33
CA ILE A 329 9.47 -17.00 24.25
C ILE A 329 10.04 -16.86 25.65
N SER A 330 9.53 -15.89 26.40
CA SER A 330 9.86 -15.67 27.81
C SER A 330 8.60 -15.50 28.64
N GLY A 331 8.65 -15.86 29.93
CA GLY A 331 7.54 -15.68 30.89
C GLY A 331 6.95 -16.97 31.46
N THR A 332 5.97 -16.85 32.35
CA THR A 332 5.39 -17.97 33.14
C THR A 332 4.39 -18.80 32.33
N LEU A 333 3.77 -18.19 31.32
CA LEU A 333 2.78 -18.81 30.41
C LEU A 333 3.39 -19.91 29.52
N ILE A 334 4.72 -19.96 29.38
CA ILE A 334 5.47 -20.96 28.60
C ILE A 334 5.04 -22.38 28.96
N THR A 335 4.97 -22.70 30.25
CA THR A 335 4.67 -24.06 30.73
C THR A 335 3.29 -24.56 30.30
N SER A 336 2.34 -23.66 30.05
CA SER A 336 0.97 -23.99 29.65
C SER A 336 0.78 -24.04 28.13
N LEU A 337 1.60 -23.32 27.36
CA LEU A 337 1.51 -23.22 25.90
C LEU A 337 2.32 -24.31 25.19
N LEU A 338 3.51 -24.63 25.68
CA LEU A 338 4.45 -25.52 25.01
C LEU A 338 3.86 -26.94 24.74
N PRO A 339 3.18 -27.63 25.68
CA PRO A 339 2.71 -28.99 25.43
C PRO A 339 1.69 -29.10 24.29
N ARG A 340 0.90 -28.05 24.04
CA ARG A 340 -0.13 -28.03 22.98
C ARG A 340 0.44 -27.55 21.65
N TRP A 341 1.35 -26.59 21.67
CA TRP A 341 1.95 -26.07 20.45
C TRP A 341 2.89 -27.08 19.79
N PHE A 342 3.62 -27.86 20.59
CA PHE A 342 4.57 -28.87 20.12
C PHE A 342 3.96 -30.21 19.69
N ALA A 343 2.68 -30.45 19.97
CA ALA A 343 2.00 -31.67 19.50
C ALA A 343 1.99 -31.82 17.98
N TYR A 344 2.26 -30.72 17.26
CA TYR A 344 2.29 -30.62 15.81
C TYR A 344 3.70 -30.66 15.19
N LEU A 345 4.76 -30.82 16.00
CA LEU A 345 6.16 -30.84 15.53
C LEU A 345 6.80 -32.21 15.77
N GLU A 346 7.44 -32.77 14.75
CA GLU A 346 8.40 -33.86 14.94
C GLU A 346 9.68 -33.24 15.53
N THR A 347 9.90 -33.42 16.83
CA THR A 347 11.08 -32.85 17.52
C THR A 347 11.96 -33.94 18.10
N ASP A 348 13.26 -33.87 17.79
CA ASP A 348 14.28 -34.77 18.34
C ASP A 348 14.69 -34.43 19.79
N ASN A 349 14.15 -33.36 20.39
CA ASN A 349 14.64 -32.77 21.65
C ASN A 349 13.54 -32.39 22.68
N LEU A 350 12.48 -33.21 22.80
CA LEU A 350 11.47 -33.08 23.86
C LEU A 350 12.03 -33.34 25.28
N ASP A 351 13.24 -33.90 25.39
CA ASP A 351 13.85 -34.26 26.68
C ASP A 351 14.00 -33.06 27.63
N CYS A 352 14.18 -31.84 27.12
CA CYS A 352 14.25 -30.64 27.95
C CYS A 352 12.89 -30.25 28.58
N LEU A 353 11.75 -30.62 27.98
CA LEU A 353 10.42 -30.37 28.56
C LEU A 353 10.05 -31.40 29.62
N ASN A 354 10.57 -32.62 29.49
CA ASN A 354 10.22 -33.75 30.35
C ASN A 354 11.19 -33.95 31.53
N SER A 355 12.38 -33.34 31.52
CA SER A 355 13.47 -33.64 32.48
C SER A 355 13.62 -32.66 33.65
N SER A 356 12.90 -31.54 33.70
CA SER A 356 13.00 -30.61 34.85
C SER A 356 11.88 -30.85 35.87
N PRO A 357 12.19 -31.29 37.10
CA PRO A 357 11.20 -31.60 38.14
C PRO A 357 10.47 -30.37 38.71
N SER A 358 10.67 -29.18 38.13
CA SER A 358 10.06 -27.93 38.62
C SER A 358 9.35 -27.09 37.55
N ASN A 359 9.39 -27.44 36.26
CA ASN A 359 8.75 -26.67 35.17
C ASN A 359 9.11 -25.16 35.13
N ILE A 360 10.17 -24.68 35.80
CA ILE A 360 10.49 -23.24 35.86
C ILE A 360 11.43 -22.83 34.73
N TYR A 361 10.97 -22.95 33.48
CA TYR A 361 11.67 -22.30 32.37
C TYR A 361 11.19 -20.87 32.24
N LYS A 362 12.07 -19.90 32.49
CA LYS A 362 11.77 -18.47 32.25
C LYS A 362 11.87 -18.09 30.78
N GLN A 363 12.64 -18.86 30.00
CA GLN A 363 12.96 -18.57 28.60
C GLN A 363 13.13 -19.86 27.78
N SER A 364 12.62 -19.85 26.56
CA SER A 364 12.77 -20.91 25.57
C SER A 364 13.03 -20.31 24.19
N SER A 365 13.96 -20.88 23.43
CA SER A 365 14.13 -20.56 22.02
C SER A 365 13.83 -21.78 21.16
N LEU A 366 13.23 -21.52 20.00
CA LEU A 366 12.73 -22.51 19.08
C LEU A 366 13.11 -22.08 17.66
N ALA A 367 13.86 -22.93 16.96
CA ALA A 367 14.08 -22.78 15.53
C ALA A 367 13.31 -23.88 14.81
N ILE A 368 12.41 -23.50 13.89
CA ILE A 368 11.60 -24.42 13.08
C ILE A 368 11.96 -24.24 11.62
N ASP A 369 12.20 -25.34 10.93
CA ASP A 369 12.28 -25.43 9.48
C ASP A 369 11.20 -26.41 9.02
N GLY A 370 10.35 -26.02 8.08
CA GLY A 370 9.21 -26.85 7.71
C GLY A 370 8.57 -26.50 6.38
N ILE A 371 7.72 -27.42 5.93
CA ILE A 371 6.92 -27.33 4.72
C ILE A 371 5.47 -27.60 5.11
N TYR A 372 4.58 -26.67 4.76
CA TYR A 372 3.14 -26.82 4.92
C TYR A 372 2.48 -27.03 3.56
N ASN A 373 1.79 -28.15 3.39
CA ASN A 373 1.05 -28.44 2.17
C ASN A 373 -0.35 -27.81 2.23
N LEU A 374 -0.59 -26.80 1.40
CA LEU A 374 -1.83 -26.01 1.40
C LEU A 374 -3.06 -26.84 0.99
N LYS A 375 -2.88 -27.81 0.09
CA LYS A 375 -3.99 -28.65 -0.42
C LYS A 375 -4.40 -29.74 0.56
N GLN A 376 -3.44 -30.28 1.31
CA GLN A 376 -3.65 -31.39 2.22
C GLN A 376 -3.89 -30.93 3.66
N ASN A 377 -3.66 -29.64 3.97
CA ASN A 377 -3.72 -29.11 5.34
C ASN A 377 -2.82 -29.92 6.29
N GLN A 378 -1.60 -30.22 5.83
CA GLN A 378 -0.61 -31.03 6.55
C GLN A 378 0.70 -30.24 6.71
N ILE A 379 1.23 -30.22 7.94
CA ILE A 379 2.52 -29.62 8.29
C ILE A 379 3.55 -30.74 8.45
N ASN A 380 4.67 -30.63 7.74
CA ASN A 380 5.88 -31.40 8.00
C ASN A 380 6.97 -30.43 8.46
N ALA A 381 7.30 -30.42 9.73
CA ALA A 381 8.25 -29.45 10.29
C ALA A 381 9.18 -30.10 11.30
N LEU A 382 10.46 -29.75 11.18
CA LEU A 382 11.54 -30.15 12.07
C LEU A 382 11.89 -28.97 12.98
N GLY A 383 11.77 -29.18 14.28
CA GLY A 383 12.04 -28.17 15.30
C GLY A 383 13.25 -28.51 16.15
N ASN A 384 14.15 -27.54 16.34
CA ASN A 384 15.17 -27.57 17.38
C ASN A 384 14.76 -26.66 18.53
N ILE A 385 14.55 -27.24 19.72
CA ILE A 385 14.18 -26.53 20.94
C ILE A 385 15.40 -26.42 21.84
N SER A 386 15.61 -25.24 22.43
CA SER A 386 16.54 -25.07 23.55
C SER A 386 15.89 -24.28 24.69
N CYS A 387 15.97 -24.83 25.90
CA CYS A 387 15.41 -24.23 27.12
C CYS A 387 16.56 -23.76 28.03
N LEU A 388 16.48 -22.54 28.55
CA LEU A 388 17.48 -22.01 29.48
C LEU A 388 16.92 -22.04 30.92
N ASP A 389 17.63 -22.72 31.83
CA ASP A 389 17.29 -22.78 33.25
C ASP A 389 17.98 -21.62 34.03
N GLN A 390 17.29 -21.08 35.03
CA GLN A 390 17.65 -19.86 35.77
C GLN A 390 19.03 -19.95 36.45
N LYS A 391 19.55 -21.14 36.73
CA LYS A 391 20.88 -21.31 37.36
C LYS A 391 22.08 -20.92 36.50
N LEU A 392 21.90 -20.71 35.18
CA LEU A 392 22.98 -20.38 34.24
C LEU A 392 22.92 -18.95 33.70
N ALA A 393 21.86 -18.18 33.99
CA ALA A 393 21.62 -16.88 33.38
C ALA A 393 22.43 -15.71 33.99
N ASP A 394 23.03 -15.89 35.18
CA ASP A 394 23.61 -14.78 35.93
C ASP A 394 25.06 -14.40 35.55
N ASN A 395 25.76 -15.11 34.64
CA ASN A 395 27.19 -14.83 34.43
C ASN A 395 27.78 -14.72 33.00
N ASP A 396 27.09 -14.98 31.88
CA ASP A 396 27.81 -14.91 30.57
C ASP A 396 26.98 -14.71 29.27
N VAL A 397 25.70 -14.34 29.34
CA VAL A 397 24.77 -14.53 28.19
C VAL A 397 24.74 -13.38 27.17
N ASN A 398 25.03 -12.14 27.55
CA ASN A 398 24.87 -10.99 26.62
C ASN A 398 25.91 -10.92 25.49
N HIS A 399 27.03 -11.64 25.60
CA HIS A 399 28.12 -11.58 24.61
C HIS A 399 28.16 -12.75 23.62
N SER A 400 27.60 -13.92 23.98
CA SER A 400 27.60 -15.12 23.13
C SER A 400 26.39 -15.18 22.18
N VAL A 401 25.22 -14.71 22.62
CA VAL A 401 23.98 -14.72 21.83
C VAL A 401 24.03 -13.71 20.67
N ASN A 402 24.50 -12.49 20.93
CA ASN A 402 24.65 -11.45 19.89
C ASN A 402 25.69 -11.83 18.81
N LYS A 403 26.72 -12.59 19.18
CA LYS A 403 27.77 -13.01 18.24
C LYS A 403 27.26 -14.09 17.27
N ASN A 404 26.44 -15.03 17.75
CA ASN A 404 25.81 -16.04 16.91
C ASN A 404 24.73 -15.47 15.98
N LEU A 405 24.03 -14.40 16.40
CA LEU A 405 23.04 -13.73 15.56
C LEU A 405 23.71 -13.01 14.38
N ALA A 406 24.79 -12.27 14.62
CA ALA A 406 25.55 -11.58 13.57
C ALA A 406 26.18 -12.56 12.56
N THR A 407 26.76 -13.66 13.03
CA THR A 407 27.38 -14.67 12.14
C THR A 407 26.33 -15.47 11.34
N LYS A 408 25.11 -15.68 11.86
CA LYS A 408 24.02 -16.29 11.07
C LYS A 408 23.45 -15.33 10.04
N ILE A 409 23.34 -14.03 10.33
CA ILE A 409 22.90 -13.00 9.37
C ILE A 409 23.89 -12.89 8.18
N GLU A 410 25.20 -12.93 8.41
CA GLU A 410 26.20 -12.96 7.34
C GLU A 410 26.10 -14.23 6.46
N ASN A 411 25.76 -15.37 7.05
CA ASN A 411 25.58 -16.62 6.29
C ASN A 411 24.27 -16.64 5.47
N MET A 412 23.24 -15.90 5.90
CA MET A 412 21.99 -15.72 5.14
C MET A 412 22.19 -14.84 3.90
N GLN A 413 23.08 -13.84 3.96
CA GLN A 413 23.41 -12.99 2.79
C GLN A 413 24.21 -13.74 1.71
N LYS A 414 25.06 -14.70 2.09
CA LYS A 414 25.85 -15.49 1.13
C LYS A 414 25.02 -16.48 0.32
N PHE A 415 23.98 -17.07 0.90
CA PHE A 415 23.12 -18.03 0.18
C PHE A 415 22.20 -17.37 -0.86
N SER A 416 21.93 -16.07 -0.74
CA SER A 416 21.14 -15.31 -1.72
C SER A 416 21.89 -14.99 -3.02
N MET A 417 23.22 -15.14 -3.07
CA MET A 417 24.03 -14.85 -4.27
C MET A 417 24.32 -16.07 -5.14
N ASP A 418 24.25 -17.29 -4.60
CA ASP A 418 24.59 -18.53 -5.33
C ASP A 418 23.37 -19.16 -6.06
N GLY A 419 22.22 -18.48 -6.06
CA GLY A 419 20.99 -18.91 -6.73
C GLY A 419 20.79 -18.40 -8.17
N ALA A 420 21.86 -17.98 -8.86
CA ALA A 420 21.79 -17.71 -10.29
C ALA A 420 21.73 -19.05 -11.04
N ILE A 421 20.53 -19.43 -11.48
CA ILE A 421 20.32 -20.60 -12.34
C ILE A 421 20.98 -20.33 -13.69
N ASP A 422 22.09 -21.04 -13.96
CA ASP A 422 22.66 -21.19 -15.30
C ASP A 422 21.61 -21.84 -16.22
N ALA A 423 21.22 -21.11 -17.26
CA ALA A 423 20.39 -21.62 -18.34
C ALA A 423 21.22 -22.60 -19.20
N PRO A 424 20.77 -23.85 -19.42
CA PRO A 424 21.45 -24.72 -20.37
C PRO A 424 21.08 -24.33 -21.81
N ASN A 425 22.12 -24.00 -22.58
CA ASN A 425 22.13 -23.91 -24.03
C ASN A 425 21.42 -25.11 -24.69
N LEU A 426 20.39 -24.84 -25.49
CA LEU A 426 19.87 -25.76 -26.49
C LEU A 426 20.06 -25.15 -27.88
N THR A 427 21.25 -25.37 -28.44
CA THR A 427 21.49 -25.32 -29.89
C THR A 427 21.11 -26.67 -30.51
N THR A 428 20.08 -26.61 -31.37
CA THR A 428 19.90 -27.25 -32.69
C THR A 428 20.44 -28.66 -32.96
N ILE A 429 19.54 -29.51 -33.50
CA ILE A 429 19.63 -30.51 -34.61
C ILE A 429 18.42 -31.43 -34.37
N GLN A 430 17.42 -31.61 -35.24
CA GLN A 430 17.39 -31.71 -36.70
C GLN A 430 16.02 -31.29 -37.25
#